data_AF-F0WTX6-F1
#
_entry.id   AF-F0WTX6-F1
#
_cell.length_a   1.000
_cell.length_b   1.000
_cell.length_c   1.000
_cell.angle_alpha   90.00
_cell.angle_beta   90.00
_cell.angle_gamma   90.00
#
_symmetry.space_group_name_H-M   'P 1'
#
loop_
_entity.id
_entity.type
_entity.pdbx_description
1 polymer ?
#
loop_
_entity_poly.entity_id
_entity_poly.type
_entity_poly.pdbx_seq_one_letter_code
_entity_poly.pdbx_strand_id
1 'polypeptide(L)'
;MRDTTKGGKPRNRKKSEKGGPRKFVSSEEELALRNTAERGTKDQDSSDDGSEDELNGIEEGNEIDDDEDGVTFEREALKKSLFSVSSSMDGPIFEKTKKKTGVAAIIQIENPNLKSKQTTSIKAKDMDASFEHKLTRKEREAIDHERAASEYMRRHLAGETTEAKKDLARLAEVRRRREVAEIRRKETEEAAEALRAKLVINDTNETEEVLDARAIKALKPAVLKDKLKERGLSTQGQKKDLVQRLIDHENERSL
;
A
#
# COMPACT_ATOMS: atom_id res chain seq x y z
N MET A 1 -47.86 27.50 32.37
CA MET A 1 -47.64 27.49 30.91
C MET A 1 -46.41 28.33 30.60
N ARG A 2 -45.28 27.70 30.29
CA ARG A 2 -44.12 28.35 29.68
C ARG A 2 -43.52 27.36 28.69
N ASP A 3 -43.86 27.56 27.42
CA ASP A 3 -43.38 26.80 26.28
C ASP A 3 -41.87 26.97 26.11
N THR A 4 -41.12 25.86 26.15
CA THR A 4 -39.71 25.82 25.79
C THR A 4 -39.51 24.91 24.58
N THR A 5 -40.13 25.25 23.46
CA THR A 5 -39.80 24.70 22.14
C THR A 5 -38.66 25.51 21.53
N LYS A 6 -37.44 25.34 22.04
CA LYS A 6 -36.24 25.74 21.27
C LYS A 6 -35.76 24.56 20.45
N GLY A 7 -36.34 24.45 19.24
CA GLY A 7 -35.79 23.66 18.15
C GLY A 7 -34.37 24.15 17.82
N GLY A 8 -33.38 23.51 18.42
CA GLY A 8 -31.98 23.70 18.05
C GLY A 8 -31.69 22.89 16.79
N LYS A 9 -31.42 23.56 15.67
CA LYS A 9 -30.83 22.94 14.48
C LYS A 9 -29.61 22.08 14.90
N PRO A 10 -29.46 20.84 14.41
CA PRO A 10 -28.29 20.04 14.73
C PRO A 10 -27.05 20.77 14.22
N ARG A 11 -26.11 21.07 15.12
CA ARG A 11 -24.83 21.68 14.76
C ARG A 11 -24.06 20.68 13.90
N ASN A 12 -23.71 21.06 12.67
CA ASN A 12 -22.76 20.32 11.84
C ASN A 12 -21.46 20.11 12.64
N ARG A 13 -21.27 18.90 13.17
CA ARG A 13 -20.01 18.50 13.81
C ARG A 13 -19.00 18.35 12.68
N LYS A 14 -18.02 19.26 12.61
CA LYS A 14 -16.89 19.17 11.68
C LYS A 14 -16.27 17.77 11.81
N LYS A 15 -16.13 17.05 10.69
CA LYS A 15 -15.47 15.74 10.63
C LYS A 15 -14.07 15.91 11.24
N SER A 16 -13.77 15.18 12.32
CA SER A 16 -12.42 15.17 12.88
C SER A 16 -11.50 14.40 11.94
N GLU A 17 -10.42 15.03 11.46
CA GLU A 17 -9.39 14.41 10.60
C GLU A 17 -8.59 13.30 11.33
N LYS A 18 -8.74 13.19 12.65
CA LYS A 18 -8.18 12.07 13.40
C LYS A 18 -9.02 10.84 13.09
N GLY A 19 -8.52 10.03 12.16
CA GLY A 19 -9.10 8.75 11.77
C GLY A 19 -9.61 7.98 12.98
N GLY A 20 -10.84 7.50 12.89
CA GLY A 20 -11.53 6.81 13.97
C GLY A 20 -10.75 5.61 14.52
N PRO A 21 -11.16 5.06 15.68
CA PRO A 21 -10.45 3.96 16.32
C PRO A 21 -10.25 2.79 15.34
N ARG A 22 -9.00 2.32 15.21
CA ARG A 22 -8.65 1.21 14.32
C ARG A 22 -9.30 -0.07 14.87
N LYS A 23 -10.31 -0.58 14.18
CA LYS A 23 -10.88 -1.90 14.46
C LYS A 23 -9.90 -2.95 13.95
N PHE A 24 -9.25 -3.65 14.86
CA PHE A 24 -8.44 -4.82 14.54
C PHE A 24 -9.36 -5.99 14.23
N VAL A 25 -8.99 -6.78 13.24
CA VAL A 25 -9.76 -7.95 12.82
C VAL A 25 -9.24 -9.15 13.62
N SER A 26 -10.15 -9.82 14.33
CA SER A 26 -9.80 -10.87 15.30
C SER A 26 -9.87 -12.28 14.72
N SER A 27 -10.58 -12.46 13.59
CA SER A 27 -10.72 -13.73 12.88
C SER A 27 -10.78 -13.54 11.37
N GLU A 28 -10.44 -14.59 10.61
CA GLU A 28 -10.44 -14.56 9.14
C GLU A 28 -11.85 -14.39 8.54
N GLU A 29 -12.86 -14.90 9.23
CA GLU A 29 -14.27 -14.72 8.89
C GLU A 29 -14.69 -13.24 9.00
N GLU A 30 -14.22 -12.54 10.04
CA GLU A 30 -14.48 -11.10 10.23
C GLU A 30 -13.79 -10.26 9.14
N LEU A 31 -12.61 -10.67 8.66
CA LEU A 31 -11.90 -10.02 7.55
C LEU A 31 -12.71 -10.15 6.24
N ALA A 32 -13.24 -11.33 5.96
CA ALA A 32 -14.01 -11.61 4.75
C ALA A 32 -15.32 -10.82 4.72
N LEU A 33 -16.03 -10.73 5.85
CA LEU A 33 -17.24 -9.93 6.00
C LEU A 33 -16.98 -8.44 5.80
N ARG A 34 -15.85 -7.93 6.32
CA ARG A 34 -15.46 -6.54 6.10
C ARG A 34 -15.12 -6.25 4.63
N ASN A 35 -14.34 -7.13 4.01
CA ASN A 35 -13.92 -6.96 2.61
C ASN A 35 -15.11 -7.02 1.63
N THR A 36 -16.12 -7.85 1.92
CA THR A 36 -17.34 -7.93 1.11
C THR A 36 -18.22 -6.69 1.30
N ALA A 37 -18.35 -6.19 2.52
CA ALA A 37 -19.09 -4.96 2.81
C ALA A 37 -18.44 -3.71 2.20
N GLU A 38 -17.10 -3.54 2.31
CA GLU A 38 -16.39 -2.39 1.73
C GLU A 38 -16.44 -2.36 0.19
N ARG A 39 -16.48 -3.54 -0.46
CA ARG A 39 -16.67 -3.64 -1.92
C ARG A 39 -18.07 -3.17 -2.33
N GLY A 40 -19.12 -3.63 -1.63
CA GLY A 40 -20.49 -3.25 -1.93
C GLY A 40 -20.77 -1.74 -1.79
N THR A 41 -20.12 -1.06 -0.83
CA THR A 41 -20.28 0.40 -0.65
C THR A 41 -19.53 1.22 -1.70
N LYS A 42 -18.38 0.73 -2.18
CA LYS A 42 -17.55 1.45 -3.15
C LYS A 42 -18.16 1.47 -4.56
N ASP A 43 -18.89 0.43 -4.90
CA ASP A 43 -19.62 0.34 -6.16
C ASP A 43 -20.88 1.24 -6.17
N GLN A 44 -21.42 1.59 -4.99
CA GLN A 44 -22.54 2.54 -4.88
C GLN A 44 -22.09 4.01 -4.93
N ASP A 45 -21.01 4.38 -4.24
CA ASP A 45 -20.52 5.78 -4.21
C ASP A 45 -19.89 6.23 -5.54
N SER A 46 -19.31 5.32 -6.33
CA SER A 46 -18.72 5.67 -7.63
C SER A 46 -19.74 5.95 -8.74
N SER A 47 -21.04 5.81 -8.45
CA SER A 47 -22.13 6.03 -9.41
C SER A 47 -22.80 7.40 -9.32
N ASP A 48 -22.48 8.24 -8.32
CA ASP A 48 -23.20 9.50 -8.03
C ASP A 48 -22.34 10.78 -8.05
N ASP A 49 -21.00 10.71 -8.18
CA ASP A 49 -20.14 11.91 -8.23
C ASP A 49 -19.81 12.31 -9.67
N GLY A 50 -20.80 12.93 -10.33
CA GLY A 50 -20.59 13.73 -11.53
C GLY A 50 -20.53 15.21 -11.15
N SER A 51 -19.34 15.81 -11.21
CA SER A 51 -19.19 17.26 -11.37
C SER A 51 -18.00 17.57 -12.28
N GLU A 52 -18.28 18.47 -13.20
CA GLU A 52 -17.48 18.97 -14.33
C GLU A 52 -16.28 19.83 -13.87
N ASP A 53 -15.49 20.33 -14.84
CA ASP A 53 -14.33 21.23 -14.72
C ASP A 53 -12.96 20.52 -14.59
N GLU A 54 -11.94 20.69 -15.43
CA GLU A 54 -11.62 21.70 -16.45
C GLU A 54 -10.61 21.07 -17.45
N LEU A 55 -10.81 21.37 -18.74
CA LEU A 55 -9.91 21.06 -19.84
C LEU A 55 -8.93 22.24 -20.00
N ASN A 56 -7.63 22.00 -19.86
CA ASN A 56 -6.50 22.86 -20.27
C ASN A 56 -5.21 22.03 -20.05
N GLY A 57 -4.29 21.75 -20.94
CA GLY A 57 -3.93 22.16 -22.30
C GLY A 57 -2.43 21.81 -22.49
N ILE A 58 -1.96 21.68 -23.75
CA ILE A 58 -0.56 21.46 -24.22
C ILE A 58 -0.19 19.95 -24.32
N GLU A 59 -0.24 19.25 -25.46
CA GLU A 59 0.30 19.44 -26.84
C GLU A 59 1.72 18.85 -27.03
N GLU A 60 1.90 18.15 -28.18
CA GLU A 60 3.05 17.41 -28.74
C GLU A 60 3.20 15.93 -28.30
N GLY A 61 3.07 14.89 -29.13
CA GLY A 61 2.89 14.77 -30.58
C GLY A 61 3.43 13.41 -31.01
N ASN A 62 2.59 12.50 -31.51
CA ASN A 62 2.94 11.66 -32.66
C ASN A 62 1.71 11.04 -33.31
N GLU A 63 1.66 11.23 -34.62
CA GLU A 63 0.58 11.06 -35.58
C GLU A 63 0.73 9.69 -36.26
N ILE A 64 -0.32 8.86 -36.23
CA ILE A 64 -0.54 7.79 -37.21
C ILE A 64 -2.03 7.78 -37.51
N ASP A 65 -2.35 8.28 -38.70
CA ASP A 65 -3.63 8.18 -39.38
C ASP A 65 -3.94 6.72 -39.74
N ASP A 66 -5.22 6.33 -39.63
CA ASP A 66 -5.92 5.59 -40.68
C ASP A 66 -7.42 5.56 -40.34
N ASP A 67 -8.21 5.76 -41.39
CA ASP A 67 -9.62 6.16 -41.45
C ASP A 67 -10.67 5.15 -40.90
N GLU A 68 -11.89 5.68 -40.77
CA GLU A 68 -13.22 5.04 -40.94
C GLU A 68 -14.17 4.94 -39.71
N ASP A 69 -15.28 5.67 -39.90
CA ASP A 69 -16.66 5.43 -39.47
C ASP A 69 -17.07 5.60 -38.00
N GLY A 70 -17.70 6.76 -37.76
CA GLY A 70 -18.52 7.03 -36.59
C GLY A 70 -19.82 6.22 -36.59
N VAL A 71 -20.09 5.55 -35.47
CA VAL A 71 -21.44 5.15 -35.05
C VAL A 71 -21.58 5.30 -33.54
N THR A 72 -22.09 6.46 -33.14
CA THR A 72 -22.61 6.73 -31.81
C THR A 72 -23.96 6.06 -31.61
N PHE A 73 -24.06 4.84 -31.07
CA PHE A 73 -25.35 4.33 -30.56
C PHE A 73 -25.22 3.34 -29.37
N GLU A 74 -25.97 3.66 -28.31
CA GLU A 74 -26.68 2.72 -27.42
C GLU A 74 -25.92 2.00 -26.27
N ARG A 75 -25.25 2.75 -25.38
CA ARG A 75 -24.68 2.21 -24.13
C ARG A 75 -25.67 2.20 -22.93
N GLU A 76 -26.79 2.91 -23.02
CA GLU A 76 -27.73 3.08 -21.90
C GLU A 76 -28.76 1.94 -21.76
N ALA A 77 -29.13 1.27 -22.86
CA ALA A 77 -30.09 0.16 -22.83
C ALA A 77 -29.51 -1.12 -22.19
N LEU A 78 -28.19 -1.34 -22.32
CA LEU A 78 -27.50 -2.53 -21.81
C LEU A 78 -27.39 -2.56 -20.28
N LYS A 79 -27.29 -1.39 -19.62
CA LYS A 79 -27.15 -1.31 -18.15
C LYS A 79 -28.44 -1.68 -17.41
N LYS A 80 -29.61 -1.37 -17.99
CA LYS A 80 -30.93 -1.71 -17.41
C LYS A 80 -31.26 -3.20 -17.53
N SER A 81 -30.70 -3.88 -18.54
CA SER A 81 -30.83 -5.33 -18.75
C SER A 81 -29.97 -6.14 -17.77
N LEU A 82 -28.74 -5.68 -17.49
CA LEU A 82 -27.79 -6.40 -16.64
C LEU A 82 -28.20 -6.42 -15.14
N PHE A 83 -28.89 -5.38 -14.66
CA PHE A 83 -29.30 -5.27 -13.26
C PHE A 83 -30.53 -6.13 -12.91
N SER A 84 -31.35 -6.51 -13.90
CA SER A 84 -32.55 -7.34 -13.67
C SER A 84 -32.24 -8.85 -13.51
N VAL A 85 -31.01 -9.30 -13.79
CA VAL A 85 -30.63 -10.73 -13.77
C VAL A 85 -29.99 -11.17 -12.45
N SER A 86 -29.59 -10.23 -11.58
CA SER A 86 -28.83 -10.56 -10.35
C SER A 86 -29.69 -10.94 -9.14
N SER A 87 -31.01 -10.65 -9.14
CA SER A 87 -31.86 -10.86 -7.95
C SER A 87 -32.70 -12.15 -7.95
N SER A 88 -32.33 -13.18 -8.73
CA SER A 88 -33.10 -14.43 -8.81
C SER A 88 -32.19 -15.66 -8.91
N MET A 89 -31.46 -15.98 -7.84
CA MET A 89 -30.75 -17.24 -7.71
C MET A 89 -31.28 -18.01 -6.50
N ASP A 90 -32.40 -18.69 -6.69
CA ASP A 90 -32.78 -19.85 -5.88
C ASP A 90 -33.51 -20.88 -6.77
N GLY A 91 -32.93 -22.07 -6.87
CA GLY A 91 -33.51 -23.25 -7.52
C GLY A 91 -33.20 -23.46 -9.03
N PRO A 92 -33.29 -24.72 -9.52
CA PRO A 92 -32.99 -25.06 -10.90
C PRO A 92 -33.96 -24.32 -11.82
N ILE A 93 -33.43 -23.46 -12.68
CA ILE A 93 -34.18 -22.72 -13.69
C ILE A 93 -34.61 -23.74 -14.75
N PHE A 94 -35.71 -24.44 -14.48
CA PHE A 94 -36.57 -24.93 -15.54
C PHE A 94 -36.93 -23.67 -16.33
N GLU A 95 -36.41 -23.54 -17.55
CA GLU A 95 -36.87 -22.53 -18.50
C GLU A 95 -38.38 -22.72 -18.64
N LYS A 96 -39.15 -22.01 -17.81
CA LYS A 96 -40.59 -21.90 -17.95
C LYS A 96 -40.75 -21.14 -19.23
N THR A 97 -40.94 -21.88 -20.32
CA THR A 97 -41.32 -21.36 -21.63
C THR A 97 -42.40 -20.31 -21.37
N LYS A 98 -42.05 -19.05 -21.64
CA LYS A 98 -42.95 -17.92 -21.37
C LYS A 98 -44.26 -18.26 -22.10
N LYS A 99 -45.31 -18.56 -21.34
CA LYS A 99 -46.61 -18.92 -21.90
C LYS A 99 -47.04 -17.73 -22.75
N LYS A 100 -47.23 -17.94 -24.06
CA LYS A 100 -47.67 -16.88 -24.97
C LYS A 100 -49.04 -16.43 -24.48
N THR A 101 -49.20 -15.18 -24.08
CA THR A 101 -50.47 -14.58 -23.65
C THR A 101 -51.01 -13.65 -24.73
N GLY A 102 -52.34 -13.54 -24.85
CA GLY A 102 -52.99 -12.66 -25.84
C GLY A 102 -53.03 -13.21 -27.26
N VAL A 103 -53.05 -12.34 -28.27
CA VAL A 103 -53.18 -12.69 -29.70
C VAL A 103 -52.07 -13.65 -30.17
N ALA A 104 -50.87 -13.56 -29.58
CA ALA A 104 -49.75 -14.47 -29.86
C ALA A 104 -49.99 -15.94 -29.44
N ALA A 105 -51.02 -16.21 -28.61
CA ALA A 105 -51.46 -17.57 -28.28
C ALA A 105 -52.37 -18.18 -29.36
N ILE A 106 -53.04 -17.33 -30.15
CA ILE A 106 -54.00 -17.71 -31.19
C ILE A 106 -53.29 -17.86 -32.54
N ILE A 107 -52.25 -17.05 -32.78
CA ILE A 107 -51.46 -17.12 -34.02
C ILE A 107 -50.62 -18.42 -34.01
N GLN A 108 -51.02 -19.37 -34.85
CA GLN A 108 -50.24 -20.58 -35.14
C GLN A 108 -49.05 -20.21 -36.02
N ILE A 109 -47.84 -20.26 -35.45
CA ILE A 109 -46.60 -20.02 -36.20
C ILE A 109 -46.20 -21.33 -36.88
N GLU A 110 -46.67 -21.55 -38.10
CA GLU A 110 -46.24 -22.65 -38.97
C GLU A 110 -44.90 -22.32 -39.64
N ASN A 111 -43.85 -22.20 -38.83
CA ASN A 111 -42.50 -22.07 -39.36
C ASN A 111 -41.86 -23.46 -39.48
N PRO A 112 -41.65 -24.01 -40.69
CA PRO A 112 -41.06 -25.33 -40.89
C PRO A 112 -39.62 -25.46 -40.39
N ASN A 113 -38.92 -24.34 -40.14
CA ASN A 113 -37.59 -24.32 -39.53
C ASN A 113 -37.62 -24.20 -38.00
N LEU A 114 -38.80 -24.11 -37.37
CA LEU A 114 -38.95 -24.08 -35.92
C LEU A 114 -38.83 -25.50 -35.34
N LYS A 115 -37.64 -26.10 -35.48
CA LYS A 115 -37.33 -27.39 -34.87
C LYS A 115 -37.47 -27.23 -33.35
N SER A 116 -38.39 -27.95 -32.73
CA SER A 116 -38.50 -28.01 -31.27
C SER A 116 -37.16 -28.51 -30.74
N LYS A 117 -36.49 -27.73 -29.88
CA LYS A 117 -35.27 -28.15 -29.20
C LYS A 117 -35.61 -29.30 -28.24
N GLN A 118 -35.76 -30.51 -28.77
CA GLN A 118 -35.88 -31.71 -27.95
C GLN A 118 -34.48 -32.00 -27.43
N THR A 119 -34.31 -31.91 -26.12
CA THR A 119 -33.07 -32.19 -25.42
C THR A 119 -32.73 -33.67 -25.59
N THR A 120 -31.92 -34.01 -26.59
CA THR A 120 -31.40 -35.37 -26.75
C THR A 120 -30.28 -35.61 -25.73
N SER A 121 -30.64 -35.88 -24.48
CA SER A 121 -29.70 -36.36 -23.48
C SER A 121 -29.36 -37.83 -23.80
N ILE A 122 -28.24 -38.04 -24.49
CA ILE A 122 -27.70 -39.39 -24.74
C ILE A 122 -27.31 -39.98 -23.37
N LYS A 123 -27.77 -41.19 -23.08
CA LYS A 123 -27.47 -41.88 -21.82
C LYS A 123 -26.05 -42.42 -21.87
N ALA A 124 -25.32 -42.33 -20.76
CA ALA A 124 -23.92 -42.75 -20.66
C ALA A 124 -23.64 -44.22 -21.06
N LYS A 125 -24.67 -45.09 -21.09
CA LYS A 125 -24.55 -46.49 -21.51
C LYS A 125 -24.48 -46.69 -23.03
N ASP A 126 -24.85 -45.68 -23.81
CA ASP A 126 -24.86 -45.74 -25.28
C ASP A 126 -23.63 -45.05 -25.90
N MET A 127 -22.70 -44.56 -25.07
CA MET A 127 -21.44 -43.97 -25.52
C MET A 127 -20.40 -45.07 -25.72
N ASP A 128 -20.28 -45.57 -26.96
CA ASP A 128 -19.24 -46.50 -27.36
C ASP A 128 -17.85 -45.83 -27.27
N ALA A 129 -16.92 -46.43 -26.54
CA ALA A 129 -15.59 -45.87 -26.26
C ALA A 129 -14.68 -45.78 -27.51
N SER A 130 -15.12 -46.36 -28.63
CA SER A 130 -14.43 -46.34 -29.92
C SER A 130 -14.75 -45.08 -30.76
N PHE A 131 -15.78 -44.31 -30.38
CA PHE A 131 -16.13 -43.06 -31.07
C PHE A 131 -15.26 -41.91 -30.55
N GLU A 132 -14.10 -41.70 -31.17
CA GLU A 132 -13.28 -40.51 -30.94
C GLU A 132 -14.07 -39.26 -31.33
N HIS A 133 -14.61 -38.56 -30.32
CA HIS A 133 -15.30 -37.31 -30.52
C HIS A 133 -14.28 -36.24 -30.92
N LYS A 134 -14.10 -36.06 -32.24
CA LYS A 134 -13.20 -35.03 -32.78
C LYS A 134 -13.76 -33.67 -32.36
N LEU A 135 -13.07 -33.01 -31.43
CA LEU A 135 -13.39 -31.67 -30.97
C LEU A 135 -13.72 -30.77 -32.16
N THR A 136 -14.82 -30.04 -32.03
CA THR A 136 -15.21 -29.05 -33.03
C THR A 136 -14.11 -28.00 -33.14
N ARG A 137 -14.00 -27.35 -34.30
CA ARG A 137 -13.01 -26.29 -34.53
C ARG A 137 -13.00 -25.25 -33.40
N LYS A 138 -14.19 -24.86 -32.95
CA LYS A 138 -14.39 -23.91 -31.86
C LYS A 138 -13.86 -24.42 -30.52
N GLU A 139 -14.04 -25.70 -30.21
CA GLU A 139 -13.51 -26.30 -28.98
C GLU A 139 -11.99 -26.42 -29.01
N ARG A 140 -11.38 -26.70 -30.16
CA ARG A 140 -9.91 -26.72 -30.31
C ARG A 140 -9.32 -25.34 -30.09
N GLU A 141 -9.87 -24.33 -30.76
CA GLU A 141 -9.42 -22.94 -30.60
C GLU A 141 -9.62 -22.45 -29.15
N ALA A 142 -10.70 -22.85 -28.47
CA ALA A 142 -10.92 -22.53 -27.06
C ALA A 142 -9.88 -23.18 -26.13
N ILE A 143 -9.56 -24.46 -26.34
CA ILE A 143 -8.53 -25.17 -25.56
C ILE A 143 -7.15 -24.57 -25.80
N ASP A 144 -6.82 -24.22 -27.05
CA ASP A 144 -5.52 -23.62 -27.37
C ASP A 144 -5.39 -22.21 -26.80
N HIS A 145 -6.47 -21.43 -26.79
CA HIS A 145 -6.52 -20.13 -26.11
C HIS A 145 -6.34 -20.28 -24.58
N GLU A 146 -7.01 -21.25 -23.96
CA GLU A 146 -6.85 -21.53 -22.52
C GLU A 146 -5.42 -21.99 -22.19
N ARG A 147 -4.83 -22.85 -23.04
CA ARG A 147 -3.43 -23.27 -22.91
C ARG A 147 -2.47 -22.10 -23.04
N ALA A 148 -2.63 -21.26 -24.06
CA ALA A 148 -1.78 -20.07 -24.24
C ALA A 148 -1.88 -19.11 -23.06
N ALA A 149 -3.09 -18.87 -22.54
CA ALA A 149 -3.30 -18.04 -21.35
C ALA A 149 -2.62 -18.64 -20.11
N SER A 150 -2.81 -19.95 -19.87
CA SER A 150 -2.17 -20.64 -18.74
C SER A 150 -0.65 -20.68 -18.85
N GLU A 151 -0.10 -20.85 -20.05
CA GLU A 151 1.35 -20.81 -20.30
C GLU A 151 1.92 -19.41 -20.08
N TYR A 152 1.22 -18.37 -20.54
CA TYR A 152 1.60 -16.99 -20.28
C TYR A 152 1.62 -16.71 -18.77
N MET A 153 0.55 -17.10 -18.05
CA MET A 153 0.49 -16.96 -16.59
C MET A 153 1.62 -17.73 -15.91
N ARG A 154 1.92 -18.95 -16.36
CA ARG A 154 3.03 -19.75 -15.85
C ARG A 154 4.37 -19.04 -16.05
N ARG A 155 4.63 -18.51 -17.24
CA ARG A 155 5.86 -17.74 -17.55
C ARG A 155 5.93 -16.44 -16.76
N HIS A 156 4.80 -15.78 -16.53
CA HIS A 156 4.73 -14.55 -15.76
C HIS A 156 5.07 -14.82 -14.29
N LEU A 157 4.46 -15.85 -13.70
CA LEU A 157 4.78 -16.30 -12.34
C LEU A 157 6.23 -16.77 -12.21
N ALA A 158 6.78 -17.43 -13.23
CA ALA A 158 8.19 -17.82 -13.27
C ALA A 158 9.16 -16.62 -13.44
N GLY A 159 8.67 -15.41 -13.71
CA GLY A 159 9.51 -14.24 -13.93
C GLY A 159 10.14 -14.18 -15.32
N GLU A 160 9.65 -14.94 -16.30
CA GLU A 160 10.24 -15.01 -17.64
C GLU A 160 9.71 -13.92 -18.58
N THR A 161 8.47 -13.47 -18.37
CA THR A 161 7.86 -12.38 -19.15
C THR A 161 8.61 -11.07 -18.94
N THR A 162 8.58 -10.18 -19.94
CA THR A 162 9.27 -8.89 -19.88
C THR A 162 8.76 -8.01 -18.73
N GLU A 163 7.47 -8.09 -18.43
CA GLU A 163 6.82 -7.41 -17.29
C GLU A 163 7.33 -7.95 -15.96
N ALA A 164 7.27 -9.26 -15.74
CA ALA A 164 7.73 -9.85 -14.50
C ALA A 164 9.24 -9.64 -14.28
N LYS A 165 10.06 -9.65 -15.35
CA LYS A 165 11.48 -9.29 -15.28
C LYS A 165 11.70 -7.84 -14.81
N LYS A 166 10.91 -6.90 -15.32
CA LYS A 166 10.97 -5.49 -14.90
C LYS A 166 10.60 -5.34 -13.42
N ASP A 167 9.55 -6.03 -12.98
CA ASP A 167 9.13 -6.00 -11.58
C ASP A 167 10.17 -6.62 -10.65
N LEU A 168 10.77 -7.76 -11.04
CA LEU A 168 11.88 -8.36 -10.31
C LEU A 168 13.10 -7.44 -10.26
N ALA A 169 13.43 -6.75 -11.36
CA ALA A 169 14.53 -5.77 -11.39
C ALA A 169 14.25 -4.59 -10.45
N ARG A 170 13.02 -4.06 -10.44
CA ARG A 170 12.59 -3.01 -9.52
C ARG A 170 12.69 -3.47 -8.07
N LEU A 171 12.25 -4.68 -7.76
CA LEU A 171 12.36 -5.26 -6.41
C LEU A 171 13.82 -5.48 -5.99
N ALA A 172 14.69 -5.93 -6.90
CA ALA A 172 16.11 -6.10 -6.67
C ALA A 172 16.80 -4.75 -6.37
N GLU A 173 16.44 -3.68 -7.09
CA GLU A 173 16.96 -2.34 -6.82
C GLU A 173 16.54 -1.86 -5.42
N VAL A 174 15.29 -2.07 -5.02
CA VAL A 174 14.81 -1.74 -3.67
C VAL A 174 15.58 -2.50 -2.60
N ARG A 175 15.81 -3.82 -2.79
CA ARG A 175 16.62 -4.63 -1.86
C ARG A 175 18.04 -4.08 -1.75
N ARG A 176 18.70 -3.81 -2.88
CA ARG A 176 20.04 -3.20 -2.90
C ARG A 176 20.07 -1.86 -2.17
N ARG A 177 19.08 -0.99 -2.39
CA ARG A 177 18.99 0.31 -1.69
C ARG A 177 18.84 0.14 -0.18
N ARG A 178 18.07 -0.86 0.27
CA ARG A 178 17.93 -1.17 1.70
C ARG A 178 19.23 -1.71 2.28
N GLU A 179 19.87 -2.67 1.63
CA GLU A 179 21.17 -3.21 2.05
C GLU A 179 22.24 -2.12 2.14
N VAL A 180 22.34 -1.25 1.13
CA VAL A 180 23.27 -0.12 1.15
C VAL A 180 22.95 0.86 2.27
N ALA A 181 21.67 1.13 2.55
CA ALA A 181 21.27 1.99 3.65
C ALA A 181 21.59 1.37 5.03
N GLU A 182 21.39 0.06 5.18
CA GLU A 182 21.72 -0.67 6.40
C GLU A 182 23.23 -0.72 6.64
N ILE A 183 24.03 -0.96 5.60
CA ILE A 183 25.49 -0.92 5.66
C ILE A 183 25.94 0.48 6.06
N ARG A 184 25.47 1.53 5.37
CA ARG A 184 25.81 2.92 5.71
C ARG A 184 25.42 3.27 7.14
N ARG A 185 24.25 2.82 7.61
CA ARG A 185 23.80 3.05 8.98
C ARG A 185 24.78 2.40 9.98
N LYS A 186 25.14 1.13 9.77
CA LYS A 186 26.11 0.42 10.62
C LYS A 186 27.47 1.12 10.62
N GLU A 187 28.00 1.47 9.44
CA GLU A 187 29.27 2.20 9.32
C GLU A 187 29.22 3.56 10.06
N THR A 188 28.12 4.30 9.97
CA THR A 188 27.97 5.57 10.70
C THR A 188 27.83 5.38 12.21
N GLU A 189 27.16 4.31 12.65
CA GLU A 189 27.03 3.97 14.07
C GLU A 189 28.40 3.55 14.64
N GLU A 190 29.13 2.67 13.95
CA GLU A 190 30.49 2.25 14.34
C GLU A 190 31.48 3.42 14.33
N ALA A 191 31.42 4.32 13.33
CA ALA A 191 32.24 5.52 13.30
C ALA A 191 31.89 6.49 14.44
N ALA A 192 30.60 6.66 14.74
CA ALA A 192 30.15 7.49 15.86
C ALA A 192 30.57 6.90 17.21
N GLU A 193 30.52 5.58 17.37
CA GLU A 193 31.00 4.89 18.57
C GLU A 193 32.52 4.99 18.72
N ALA A 194 33.28 4.83 17.63
CA ALA A 194 34.73 5.02 17.64
C ALA A 194 35.11 6.47 17.98
N LEU A 195 34.37 7.46 17.46
CA LEU A 195 34.57 8.87 17.81
C LEU A 195 34.20 9.14 19.27
N ARG A 196 33.10 8.57 19.78
CA ARG A 196 32.73 8.67 21.20
C ARG A 196 33.77 8.04 22.11
N ALA A 197 34.29 6.86 21.76
CA ALA A 197 35.35 6.19 22.50
C ALA A 197 36.63 7.04 22.54
N LYS A 198 37.01 7.66 21.40
CA LYS A 198 38.16 8.58 21.35
C LYS A 198 37.95 9.84 22.18
N LEU A 199 36.74 10.43 22.16
CA LEU A 199 36.43 11.59 23.00
C LEU A 199 36.48 11.25 24.49
N VAL A 200 35.91 10.11 24.90
CA VAL A 200 36.00 9.65 26.30
C VAL A 200 37.45 9.43 26.73
N ILE A 201 38.30 8.85 25.87
CA ILE A 201 39.73 8.67 26.17
C ILE A 201 40.45 10.01 26.29
N ASN A 202 40.14 10.98 25.43
CA ASN A 202 40.74 12.32 25.50
C ASN A 202 40.29 13.07 26.76
N ASP A 203 39.00 12.99 27.12
CA ASP A 203 38.48 13.59 28.36
C ASP A 203 39.16 13.00 29.61
N THR A 204 39.57 11.72 29.59
CA THR A 204 40.32 11.10 30.69
C THR A 204 41.82 11.44 30.69
N ASN A 205 42.40 11.80 29.55
CA ASN A 205 43.83 12.14 29.44
C ASN A 205 44.09 13.64 29.64
N GLU A 206 43.17 14.52 29.23
CA GLU A 206 43.28 15.98 29.45
C GLU A 206 43.14 16.38 30.93
N THR A 207 42.50 15.55 31.76
CA THR A 207 42.46 15.76 33.22
C THR A 207 43.82 15.58 33.90
N GLU A 208 44.78 14.96 33.21
CA GLU A 208 46.07 14.57 33.75
C GLU A 208 47.25 15.42 33.27
N GLU A 209 47.06 16.45 32.43
CA GLU A 209 48.17 17.34 32.05
C GLU A 209 48.70 18.12 33.26
N VAL A 210 49.96 17.90 33.59
CA VAL A 210 50.70 18.64 34.63
C VAL A 210 50.78 20.10 34.20
N LEU A 211 50.15 20.99 34.95
CA LEU A 211 50.14 22.41 34.61
C LEU A 211 51.41 23.08 35.11
N ASP A 212 52.20 23.65 34.19
CA ASP A 212 53.37 24.45 34.54
C ASP A 212 53.01 25.60 35.49
N ALA A 213 53.84 25.84 36.50
CA ALA A 213 53.62 26.88 37.52
C ALA A 213 53.43 28.30 36.93
N ARG A 214 54.00 28.57 35.74
CA ARG A 214 53.82 29.82 35.01
C ARG A 214 52.42 29.93 34.39
N ALA A 215 51.90 28.83 33.86
CA ALA A 215 50.55 28.78 33.29
C ALA A 215 49.50 28.95 34.40
N ILE A 216 49.68 28.29 35.55
CA ILE A 216 48.76 28.40 36.70
C ILE A 216 48.59 29.86 37.15
N LYS A 217 49.68 30.64 37.23
CA LYS A 217 49.64 32.06 37.64
C LYS A 217 48.87 32.94 36.65
N ALA A 218 48.88 32.60 35.37
CA ALA A 218 48.19 33.34 34.30
C ALA A 218 46.68 33.06 34.24
N LEU A 219 46.20 31.96 34.84
CA LEU A 219 44.78 31.58 34.79
C LEU A 219 43.87 32.60 35.48
N LYS A 220 42.63 32.67 35.00
CA LYS A 220 41.55 33.46 35.61
C LYS A 220 41.05 32.79 36.89
N PRO A 221 40.57 33.56 37.89
CA PRO A 221 40.12 33.01 39.17
C PRO A 221 38.96 32.02 39.05
N ALA A 222 38.09 32.13 38.04
CA ALA A 222 37.04 31.14 37.77
C ALA A 222 37.66 29.78 37.39
N VAL A 223 38.54 29.78 36.39
CA VAL A 223 39.24 28.58 35.91
C VAL A 223 40.09 27.94 37.00
N LEU A 224 40.73 28.73 37.86
CA LEU A 224 41.47 28.21 39.02
C LEU A 224 40.56 27.47 40.01
N LYS A 225 39.34 27.97 40.26
CA LYS A 225 38.38 27.30 41.14
C LYS A 225 37.87 26.00 40.53
N ASP A 226 37.63 25.98 39.23
CA ASP A 226 37.14 24.78 38.54
C ASP A 226 38.21 23.67 38.56
N LYS A 227 39.46 24.01 38.26
CA LYS A 227 40.61 23.08 38.41
C LYS A 227 40.81 22.60 39.85
N LEU A 228 40.63 23.47 40.85
CA LEU A 228 40.68 23.05 42.25
C LEU A 228 39.53 22.10 42.61
N LYS A 229 38.30 22.31 42.09
CA LYS A 229 37.18 21.39 42.30
C LYS A 229 37.42 20.02 41.66
N GLU A 230 37.92 20.01 40.42
CA GLU A 230 38.27 18.79 39.69
C GLU A 230 39.30 17.95 40.45
N ARG A 231 40.22 18.62 41.16
CA ARG A 231 41.23 17.97 42.02
C ARG A 231 40.79 17.81 43.49
N GLY A 232 39.54 18.12 43.83
CA GLY A 232 38.98 17.95 45.19
C GLY A 232 39.53 18.91 46.25
N LEU A 233 40.20 20.00 45.86
CA LEU A 233 40.79 21.01 46.74
C LEU A 233 39.81 22.16 47.04
N SER A 234 40.00 22.84 48.17
CA SER A 234 39.16 23.97 48.57
C SER A 234 39.25 25.16 47.60
N THR A 235 38.10 25.74 47.22
CA THR A 235 37.98 26.92 46.33
C THR A 235 37.89 28.27 47.04
N GLN A 236 37.97 28.30 48.36
CA GLN A 236 37.83 29.52 49.16
C GLN A 236 39.14 30.32 49.18
N GLY A 237 39.06 31.66 49.23
CA GLY A 237 40.23 32.54 49.40
C GLY A 237 40.51 33.47 48.21
N GLN A 238 41.64 34.18 48.28
CA GLN A 238 42.08 35.09 47.22
C GLN A 238 42.74 34.32 46.07
N LYS A 239 42.88 34.97 44.89
CA LYS A 239 43.51 34.35 43.71
C LYS A 239 44.90 33.77 44.00
N LYS A 240 45.70 34.45 44.83
CA LYS A 240 47.04 33.99 45.21
C LYS A 240 47.00 32.66 45.95
N ASP A 241 46.05 32.51 46.87
CA ASP A 241 45.89 31.29 47.68
C ASP A 241 45.41 30.12 46.81
N LEU A 242 44.54 30.39 45.83
CA LEU A 242 44.08 29.40 44.85
C LEU A 242 45.23 28.93 43.95
N VAL A 243 46.08 29.86 43.50
CA VAL A 243 47.27 29.56 42.70
C VAL A 243 48.27 28.72 43.49
N GLN A 244 48.56 29.10 44.74
CA GLN A 244 49.53 28.39 45.57
C GLN A 244 49.10 26.95 45.82
N ARG A 245 47.83 26.74 46.23
CA ARG A 245 47.27 25.39 46.43
C ARG A 245 47.36 24.51 45.19
N LEU A 246 47.10 25.07 44.00
CA LEU A 246 47.18 24.31 42.76
C LEU A 246 48.65 23.97 42.43
N ILE A 247 49.58 24.89 42.67
CA ILE A 247 51.03 24.64 42.48
C ILE A 247 51.52 23.56 43.45
N ASP A 248 51.14 23.64 44.73
CA ASP A 248 51.57 22.68 45.75
C ASP A 248 51.10 21.26 45.39
N HIS A 249 49.84 21.12 44.96
CA HIS A 249 49.29 19.83 44.52
C HIS A 249 49.96 19.29 43.23
N GLU A 250 50.27 20.13 42.25
CA GLU A 250 51.01 19.68 41.05
C GLU A 250 52.44 19.27 41.39
N ASN A 251 53.10 19.97 42.32
CA ASN A 251 54.44 19.61 42.80
C ASN A 251 54.42 18.26 43.54
N GLU A 252 53.44 18.04 44.42
CA GLU A 252 53.24 16.76 45.13
C GLU A 252 52.94 15.61 44.15
N ARG A 253 52.24 15.88 43.05
CA ARG A 253 51.97 14.90 41.99
C ARG A 253 53.21 14.58 41.14
N SER A 254 54.18 15.49 41.08
CA SER A 254 55.40 15.36 40.27
C SER A 254 56.59 14.70 40.99
N LEU A 255 56.49 14.52 42.31
CA LEU A 255 57.46 13.85 43.19
C LEU A 255 57.23 12.32 43.20
#